data_AF-C7BVN6-F1
#
_entry.id   AF-C7BVN6-F1
#
_cell.length_a   1.000
_cell.length_b   1.000
_cell.length_c   1.000
_cell.angle_alpha   90.00
_cell.angle_beta   90.00
_cell.angle_gamma   90.00
#
_symmetry.space_group_name_H-M   'P 1'
#
loop_
_entity.id
_entity.type
_entity.pdbx_description
1 polymer ?
#
loop_
_entity_poly.entity_id
_entity_poly.type
_entity_poly.pdbx_seq_one_letter_code
_entity_poly.pdbx_strand_id
1 'polypeptide(L)'
;MTTTQRGSSPQSPSRHITVVDVYDLAASIGKDFEKLIELHGNDCVRAIMPKVISALEALESLANNNERENEEILALQKTVERLEHEKQTRHLQTAKFEEELDQVEETYKKDINELRLMVKTLMSENKTLSTTVSSLPSEAESPTTAALREEEIRLMFELKEMSHKQKEEIKALQHDVEQYACEVENVGFCASLKIIVSFGLSKSFLGGRASSFC
;
A
#
# COMPACT_ATOMS: atom_id res chain seq x y z
N MET A 1 -5.58 35.99 -23.42
CA MET A 1 -4.19 35.73 -23.00
C MET A 1 -3.27 36.57 -23.87
N THR A 2 -2.92 37.77 -23.40
CA THR A 2 -2.07 38.72 -24.12
C THR A 2 -0.72 38.77 -23.42
N THR A 3 0.26 38.05 -23.97
CA THR A 3 1.66 38.10 -23.56
C THR A 3 2.25 39.43 -23.99
N THR A 4 2.31 40.39 -23.08
CA THR A 4 3.07 41.63 -23.27
C THR A 4 4.56 41.31 -23.08
N GLN A 5 5.24 41.00 -24.18
CA GLN A 5 6.70 41.12 -24.26
C GLN A 5 7.05 42.60 -24.04
N ARG A 6 7.54 42.95 -22.85
CA ARG A 6 8.11 44.27 -22.59
C ARG A 6 9.59 44.20 -22.96
N GLY A 7 9.93 44.90 -24.03
CA GLY A 7 11.21 44.82 -24.72
C GLY A 7 12.42 45.07 -23.82
N SER A 8 13.45 44.26 -24.06
CA SER A 8 14.83 44.56 -23.72
C SER A 8 15.27 45.79 -24.52
N SER A 9 15.25 46.96 -23.87
CA SER A 9 15.98 48.14 -24.36
C SER A 9 17.44 47.77 -24.62
N PRO A 10 18.09 48.35 -25.66
CA PRO A 10 19.48 48.05 -25.98
C PRO A 10 20.32 48.32 -24.73
N GLN A 11 21.15 47.34 -24.34
CA GLN A 11 22.06 47.48 -23.21
C GLN A 11 22.93 48.72 -23.43
N SER A 12 22.64 49.79 -22.68
CA SER A 12 23.57 50.91 -22.56
C SER A 12 24.88 50.35 -22.00
N PRO A 13 26.04 50.63 -22.63
CA PRO A 13 27.34 50.10 -22.19
C PRO A 13 27.70 50.49 -20.74
N SER A 14 27.00 51.46 -20.17
CA SER A 14 27.09 51.90 -18.78
C SER A 14 26.52 50.93 -17.74
N ARG A 15 25.80 49.85 -18.13
CA ARG A 15 25.25 48.88 -17.15
C ARG A 15 26.24 47.80 -16.70
N HIS A 16 27.44 47.78 -17.26
CA HIS A 16 28.46 46.75 -16.96
C HIS A 16 29.75 47.33 -16.40
N ILE A 17 29.79 48.63 -16.10
CA ILE A 17 30.96 49.24 -15.49
C ILE A 17 30.97 48.88 -14.00
N THR A 18 32.05 48.23 -13.58
CA THR A 18 32.27 47.84 -12.19
C THR A 18 33.09 48.88 -11.45
N VAL A 19 33.09 48.83 -10.12
CA VAL A 19 33.95 49.69 -9.30
C VAL A 19 35.43 49.50 -9.64
N VAL A 20 35.83 48.28 -10.02
CA VAL A 20 37.21 47.97 -10.46
C VAL A 20 37.58 48.74 -11.71
N ASP A 21 36.69 48.79 -12.71
CA ASP A 21 36.93 49.53 -13.96
C ASP A 21 37.11 51.04 -13.70
N VAL A 22 36.43 51.59 -12.69
CA VAL A 22 36.57 53.00 -12.29
C VAL A 22 37.94 53.26 -11.66
N TYR A 23 38.45 52.34 -10.84
CA TYR A 23 39.78 52.47 -10.26
C TYR A 23 40.89 52.34 -11.30
N ASP A 24 40.75 51.44 -12.28
CA ASP A 24 41.70 51.30 -13.38
C ASP A 24 41.73 52.56 -14.26
N LEU A 25 40.55 53.13 -14.54
CA LEU A 25 40.43 54.40 -15.25
C LEU A 25 41.09 55.55 -14.46
N ALA A 26 40.84 55.63 -13.16
CA ALA A 26 41.45 56.65 -12.28
C ALA A 26 42.98 56.56 -12.27
N ALA A 27 43.53 55.35 -12.22
CA ALA A 27 44.97 55.12 -12.29
C ALA A 27 45.57 55.53 -13.64
N SER A 28 44.87 55.24 -14.75
CA SER A 28 45.28 55.68 -16.09
C SER A 28 45.28 57.21 -16.20
N ILE A 29 44.21 57.86 -15.75
CA ILE A 29 44.08 59.32 -15.76
C ILE A 29 45.15 59.98 -14.88
N GLY A 30 45.42 59.41 -13.70
CA GLY A 30 46.47 59.88 -12.79
C GLY A 30 47.85 59.91 -13.46
N LYS A 31 48.22 58.83 -14.17
CA LYS A 31 49.48 58.77 -14.93
C LYS A 31 49.58 59.83 -16.03
N ASP A 32 48.46 60.16 -16.68
CA ASP A 32 48.47 61.21 -17.70
C ASP A 32 48.57 62.61 -17.09
N PHE A 33 47.98 62.83 -15.92
CA PHE A 33 48.22 64.06 -15.17
C PHE A 33 49.65 64.18 -14.65
N GLU A 34 50.28 63.09 -14.20
CA GLU A 34 51.71 63.08 -13.83
C GLU A 34 52.59 63.56 -14.99
N LYS A 35 52.42 63.00 -16.19
CA LYS A 35 53.15 63.45 -17.40
C LYS A 35 52.88 64.92 -17.70
N LEU A 36 51.65 65.38 -17.54
CA LEU A 36 51.29 66.77 -17.83
C LEU A 36 51.96 67.75 -16.84
N ILE A 37 52.04 67.37 -15.57
CA ILE A 37 52.77 68.12 -14.52
C ILE A 37 54.26 68.16 -14.84
N GLU A 38 54.85 67.03 -15.26
CA GLU A 38 56.27 66.95 -15.62
C GLU A 38 56.63 67.87 -16.80
N LEU A 39 55.74 67.97 -17.80
CA LEU A 39 55.98 68.75 -19.03
C LEU A 39 55.66 70.25 -18.89
N HIS A 40 54.57 70.59 -18.18
CA HIS A 40 54.00 71.95 -18.19
C HIS A 40 53.85 72.58 -16.79
N GLY A 41 54.22 71.86 -15.73
CA GLY A 41 54.06 72.29 -14.35
C GLY A 41 52.66 72.04 -13.78
N ASN A 42 52.56 72.15 -12.44
CA ASN A 42 51.36 71.78 -11.68
C ASN A 42 50.14 72.68 -11.94
N ASP A 43 50.35 73.95 -12.28
CA ASP A 43 49.25 74.91 -12.39
C ASP A 43 48.26 74.57 -13.51
N CYS A 44 48.69 73.81 -14.52
CA CYS A 44 47.85 73.34 -15.62
C CYS A 44 46.77 72.34 -15.17
N VAL A 45 47.02 71.56 -14.11
CA VAL A 45 46.09 70.51 -13.64
C VAL A 45 45.33 70.89 -12.38
N ARG A 46 45.84 71.84 -11.58
CA ARG A 46 45.31 72.21 -10.26
C ARG A 46 43.80 72.48 -10.24
N ALA A 47 43.26 73.11 -11.27
CA ALA A 47 41.84 73.46 -11.34
C ALA A 47 40.93 72.35 -11.89
N ILE A 48 41.46 71.44 -12.71
CA ILE A 48 40.69 70.35 -13.35
C ILE A 48 40.70 69.08 -12.50
N MET A 49 41.79 68.82 -11.77
CA MET A 49 41.98 67.68 -10.88
C MET A 49 40.79 67.44 -9.94
N PRO A 50 40.31 68.43 -9.14
CA PRO A 50 39.16 68.20 -8.25
C PRO A 50 37.87 67.88 -9.01
N LYS A 51 37.67 68.41 -10.23
CA LYS A 51 36.48 68.11 -11.04
C LYS A 51 36.50 66.67 -11.57
N VAL A 52 37.68 66.17 -11.94
CA VAL A 52 37.86 64.80 -12.38
C VAL A 52 37.66 63.83 -11.22
N ILE A 53 38.19 64.16 -10.03
CA ILE A 53 37.94 63.38 -8.81
C ILE A 53 36.45 63.28 -8.54
N SER A 54 35.72 64.41 -8.51
CA SER A 54 34.28 64.39 -8.28
C SER A 54 33.49 63.62 -9.35
N ALA A 55 33.94 63.63 -10.61
CA ALA A 55 33.32 62.83 -11.66
C ALA A 55 33.58 61.32 -11.48
N LEU A 56 34.78 60.94 -11.05
CA LEU A 56 35.12 59.54 -10.75
C LEU A 56 34.40 59.03 -9.51
N GLU A 57 34.26 59.84 -8.46
CA GLU A 57 33.46 59.52 -7.26
C GLU A 57 31.98 59.30 -7.61
N ALA A 58 31.41 60.17 -8.46
CA ALA A 58 30.04 59.99 -8.93
C ALA A 58 29.88 58.71 -9.78
N LEU A 59 30.88 58.38 -10.61
CA LEU A 59 30.89 57.16 -11.40
C LEU A 59 31.01 55.91 -10.53
N GLU A 60 31.85 55.92 -9.50
CA GLU A 60 31.97 54.85 -8.51
C GLU A 60 30.63 54.63 -7.79
N SER A 61 29.98 55.71 -7.35
CA SER A 61 28.66 55.60 -6.72
C SER A 61 27.61 54.99 -7.65
N LEU A 62 27.64 55.31 -8.94
CA LEU A 62 26.73 54.73 -9.94
C LEU A 62 27.05 53.25 -10.21
N ALA A 63 28.34 52.89 -10.31
CA ALA A 63 28.78 51.51 -10.50
C ALA A 63 28.36 50.62 -9.33
N ASN A 64 28.61 51.06 -8.10
CA ASN A 64 28.21 50.34 -6.89
C ASN A 64 26.68 50.19 -6.77
N ASN A 65 25.92 51.26 -7.07
CA ASN A 65 24.46 51.16 -7.07
C ASN A 65 23.95 50.19 -8.15
N ASN A 66 24.59 50.15 -9.32
CA ASN A 66 24.25 49.22 -10.38
C ASN A 66 24.48 47.76 -9.96
N GLU A 67 25.63 47.45 -9.34
CA GLU A 67 25.93 46.11 -8.81
C GLU A 67 24.86 45.69 -7.80
N ARG A 68 24.51 46.55 -6.85
CA ARG A 68 23.46 46.29 -5.85
C ARG A 68 22.09 46.06 -6.49
N GLU A 69 21.68 46.91 -7.44
CA GLU A 69 20.41 46.74 -8.15
C GLU A 69 20.39 45.44 -8.95
N ASN A 70 21.51 45.06 -9.55
CA ASN A 70 21.63 43.83 -10.31
C ASN A 70 21.54 42.59 -9.40
N GLU A 71 22.16 42.63 -8.22
CA GLU A 71 21.99 41.59 -7.18
C GLU A 71 20.52 41.46 -6.74
N GLU A 72 19.82 42.58 -6.54
CA GLU A 72 18.41 42.58 -6.19
C GLU A 72 17.55 41.99 -7.32
N ILE A 73 17.83 42.35 -8.58
CA ILE A 73 17.16 41.77 -9.74
C ILE A 73 17.35 40.25 -9.78
N LEU A 74 18.58 39.77 -9.58
CA LEU A 74 18.87 38.33 -9.55
C LEU A 74 18.13 37.62 -8.41
N ALA A 75 18.08 38.23 -7.22
CA ALA A 75 17.35 37.70 -6.08
C ALA A 75 15.83 37.64 -6.33
N LEU A 76 15.26 38.68 -6.95
CA LEU A 76 13.86 38.73 -7.34
C LEU A 76 13.54 37.69 -8.40
N GLN A 77 14.37 37.54 -9.44
CA GLN A 77 14.22 36.52 -10.47
C GLN A 77 14.19 35.12 -9.86
N LYS A 78 15.13 34.80 -8.98
CA LYS A 78 15.15 33.52 -8.25
C LYS A 78 13.89 33.30 -7.41
N THR A 79 13.38 34.37 -6.81
CA THR A 79 12.14 34.31 -6.01
C THR A 79 10.93 34.05 -6.90
N VAL A 80 10.85 34.69 -8.06
CA VAL A 80 9.79 34.46 -9.06
C VAL A 80 9.81 33.01 -9.53
N GLU A 81 10.96 32.50 -9.96
CA GLU A 81 11.12 31.10 -10.39
C GLU A 81 10.64 30.11 -9.32
N ARG A 82 11.04 30.35 -8.05
CA ARG A 82 10.60 29.54 -6.91
C ARG A 82 9.08 29.58 -6.73
N LEU A 83 8.48 30.77 -6.80
CA LEU A 83 7.03 30.94 -6.62
C LEU A 83 6.24 30.34 -7.78
N GLU A 84 6.75 30.42 -9.01
CA GLU A 84 6.13 29.79 -10.18
C GLU A 84 6.14 28.27 -10.06
N HIS A 85 7.26 27.69 -9.62
CA HIS A 85 7.36 26.26 -9.34
C HIS A 85 6.41 25.82 -8.21
N GLU A 86 6.34 26.58 -7.12
CA GLU A 86 5.42 26.30 -6.01
C GLU A 86 3.96 26.35 -6.46
N LYS A 87 3.60 27.38 -7.24
CA LYS A 87 2.27 27.52 -7.84
C LYS A 87 1.92 26.33 -8.73
N GLN A 88 2.83 25.91 -9.61
CA GLN A 88 2.61 24.76 -10.49
C GLN A 88 2.43 23.47 -9.71
N THR A 89 3.26 23.24 -8.69
CA THR A 89 3.17 22.07 -7.81
C THR A 89 1.83 22.04 -7.08
N ARG A 90 1.40 23.18 -6.53
CA ARG A 90 0.11 23.31 -5.84
C ARG A 90 -1.05 23.02 -6.77
N HIS A 91 -1.03 23.57 -8.00
CA HIS A 91 -2.06 23.26 -9.00
C HIS A 91 -2.13 21.78 -9.34
N LEU A 92 -0.99 21.11 -9.52
CA LEU A 92 -0.94 19.68 -9.79
C LEU A 92 -1.50 18.87 -8.62
N GLN A 93 -1.19 19.25 -7.38
CA GLN A 93 -1.74 18.61 -6.19
C GLN A 93 -3.26 18.78 -6.13
N THR A 94 -3.77 20.00 -6.30
CA THR A 94 -5.21 20.26 -6.32
C THR A 94 -5.93 19.45 -7.40
N ALA A 95 -5.38 19.40 -8.61
CA ALA A 95 -5.95 18.61 -9.71
C ALA A 95 -6.00 17.10 -9.38
N LYS A 96 -4.95 16.55 -8.75
CA LYS A 96 -4.94 15.16 -8.30
C LYS A 96 -5.98 14.89 -7.21
N PHE A 97 -6.10 15.78 -6.23
CA PHE A 97 -7.11 15.64 -5.19
C PHE A 97 -8.53 15.71 -5.75
N GLU A 98 -8.77 16.55 -6.76
CA GLU A 98 -10.06 16.63 -7.45
C GLU A 98 -10.37 15.32 -8.21
N GLU A 99 -9.38 14.77 -8.93
CA GLU A 99 -9.52 13.47 -9.62
C GLU A 99 -9.79 12.31 -8.64
N GLU A 100 -9.09 12.27 -7.50
CA GLU A 100 -9.33 11.28 -6.45
C GLU A 100 -10.74 11.42 -5.84
N LEU A 101 -11.20 12.66 -5.63
CA LEU A 101 -12.54 12.93 -5.11
C LEU A 101 -13.63 12.44 -6.07
N ASP A 102 -13.47 12.73 -7.36
CA ASP A 102 -14.39 12.28 -8.42
C ASP A 102 -14.46 10.74 -8.46
N GLN A 103 -13.32 10.06 -8.37
CA GLN A 103 -13.27 8.59 -8.35
C GLN A 103 -13.99 8.00 -7.14
N VAL A 104 -13.83 8.62 -5.97
CA VAL A 104 -14.55 8.24 -4.75
C VAL A 104 -16.06 8.45 -4.93
N GLU A 105 -16.48 9.59 -5.48
CA GLU A 105 -17.90 9.88 -5.73
C GLU A 105 -18.54 8.86 -6.68
N GLU A 106 -17.87 8.51 -7.77
CA GLU A 106 -18.36 7.52 -8.73
C GLU A 106 -18.46 6.12 -8.11
N THR A 107 -17.51 5.76 -7.23
CA THR A 107 -17.57 4.51 -6.47
C THR A 107 -18.80 4.50 -5.53
N TYR A 108 -19.01 5.58 -4.77
CA TYR A 108 -20.19 5.70 -3.91
C TYR A 108 -21.51 5.63 -4.69
N LYS A 109 -21.59 6.29 -5.86
CA LYS A 109 -22.78 6.20 -6.73
C LYS A 109 -23.04 4.77 -7.18
N LYS A 110 -21.99 4.06 -7.60
CA LYS A 110 -22.08 2.66 -8.01
C LYS A 110 -22.60 1.79 -6.87
N ASP A 111 -22.01 1.90 -5.68
CA ASP A 111 -22.41 1.13 -4.50
C ASP A 111 -23.88 1.42 -4.15
N ILE A 112 -24.30 2.69 -4.11
CA ILE A 112 -25.69 3.07 -3.86
C ILE A 112 -26.64 2.39 -4.86
N ASN A 113 -26.28 2.35 -6.14
CA ASN A 113 -27.09 1.71 -7.17
C ASN A 113 -27.15 0.19 -7.01
N GLU A 114 -26.02 -0.46 -6.68
CA GLU A 114 -25.97 -1.90 -6.41
C GLU A 114 -26.81 -2.27 -5.19
N LEU A 115 -26.69 -1.52 -4.09
CA LEU A 115 -27.53 -1.72 -2.90
C LEU A 115 -29.02 -1.52 -3.21
N ARG A 116 -29.38 -0.50 -4.00
CA ARG A 116 -30.78 -0.29 -4.43
C ARG A 116 -31.31 -1.47 -5.26
N LEU A 117 -30.50 -2.01 -6.17
CA LEU A 117 -30.85 -3.19 -6.96
C LEU A 117 -31.03 -4.43 -6.08
N MET A 118 -30.14 -4.63 -5.10
CA MET A 118 -30.23 -5.72 -4.14
C MET A 118 -31.51 -5.63 -3.31
N VAL A 119 -31.83 -4.45 -2.76
CA VAL A 119 -33.08 -4.22 -2.02
C VAL A 119 -34.29 -4.53 -2.90
N LYS A 120 -34.32 -4.05 -4.14
CA LYS A 120 -35.43 -4.33 -5.08
C LYS A 120 -35.60 -5.83 -5.35
N THR A 121 -34.48 -6.55 -5.50
CA THR A 121 -34.47 -7.99 -5.73
C THR A 121 -35.01 -8.74 -4.52
N LEU A 122 -34.48 -8.45 -3.32
CA LEU A 122 -34.94 -9.05 -2.07
C LEU A 122 -36.42 -8.75 -1.79
N MET A 123 -36.90 -7.53 -2.07
CA MET A 123 -38.32 -7.20 -1.94
C MET A 123 -39.20 -8.02 -2.88
N SER A 124 -38.75 -8.24 -4.12
CA SER A 124 -39.46 -9.07 -5.10
C SER A 124 -39.50 -10.54 -4.66
N GLU A 125 -38.38 -11.07 -4.19
CA GLU A 125 -38.29 -12.44 -3.66
C GLU A 125 -39.17 -12.62 -2.43
N ASN A 126 -39.10 -11.70 -1.46
CA ASN A 126 -39.91 -11.76 -0.25
C ASN A 126 -41.42 -11.70 -0.58
N LYS A 127 -41.83 -10.83 -1.51
CA LYS A 127 -43.20 -10.80 -2.02
C LYS A 127 -43.60 -12.15 -2.63
N THR A 128 -42.74 -12.74 -3.45
CA THR A 128 -42.99 -14.04 -4.10
C THR A 128 -43.10 -15.17 -3.09
N LEU A 129 -42.19 -15.23 -2.11
CA LEU A 129 -42.21 -16.19 -1.02
C LEU A 129 -43.46 -16.01 -0.16
N SER A 130 -43.80 -14.77 0.20
CA SER A 130 -45.01 -14.47 0.96
C SER A 130 -46.27 -14.92 0.22
N THR A 131 -46.38 -14.66 -1.10
CA THR A 131 -47.51 -15.17 -1.89
C THR A 131 -47.54 -16.69 -1.97
N THR A 132 -46.38 -17.33 -2.09
CA THR A 132 -46.27 -18.80 -2.12
C THR A 132 -46.73 -19.40 -0.80
N VAL A 133 -46.23 -18.87 0.33
CA VAL A 133 -46.63 -19.29 1.68
C VAL A 133 -48.11 -19.07 1.92
N SER A 134 -48.67 -17.92 1.54
CA SER A 134 -50.12 -17.66 1.68
C SER A 134 -50.98 -18.52 0.75
N SER A 135 -50.43 -19.02 -0.37
CA SER A 135 -51.13 -19.93 -1.29
C SER A 135 -51.05 -21.41 -0.88
N LEU A 136 -50.13 -21.75 0.02
CA LEU A 136 -50.15 -23.07 0.66
C LEU A 136 -51.38 -23.15 1.57
N PRO A 137 -52.08 -24.30 1.59
CA PRO A 137 -53.21 -24.48 2.49
C PRO A 137 -52.76 -24.25 3.93
N SER A 138 -53.50 -23.40 4.66
CA SER A 138 -53.28 -23.21 6.10
C SER A 138 -53.35 -24.58 6.77
N GLU A 139 -52.21 -25.06 7.28
CA GLU A 139 -52.12 -26.36 7.97
C GLU A 139 -53.00 -26.45 9.23
N ALA A 140 -53.69 -25.35 9.59
CA ALA A 140 -54.55 -25.21 10.75
C ALA A 140 -56.05 -25.48 10.49
N GLU A 141 -56.49 -25.76 9.25
CA GLU A 141 -57.93 -25.79 8.93
C GLU A 141 -58.52 -27.20 8.72
N SER A 142 -57.83 -28.28 9.12
CA SER A 142 -58.42 -29.62 9.10
C SER A 142 -58.03 -30.49 10.31
N PRO A 143 -58.99 -31.06 11.06
CA PRO A 143 -58.70 -32.00 12.15
C PRO A 143 -57.95 -33.26 11.66
N THR A 144 -58.02 -33.56 10.35
CA THR A 144 -57.31 -34.69 9.75
C THR A 144 -55.80 -34.47 9.70
N THR A 145 -55.31 -33.25 9.48
CA THR A 145 -53.87 -32.97 9.41
C THR A 145 -53.21 -32.94 10.77
N ALA A 146 -53.93 -32.52 11.82
CA ALA A 146 -53.45 -32.56 13.20
C ALA A 146 -53.27 -33.99 13.73
N ALA A 147 -54.24 -34.88 13.45
CA ALA A 147 -54.16 -36.29 13.83
C ALA A 147 -53.02 -37.03 13.13
N LEU A 148 -52.77 -36.73 11.85
CA LEU A 148 -51.63 -37.29 11.11
C LEU A 148 -50.28 -36.88 11.72
N ARG A 149 -50.15 -35.64 12.20
CA ARG A 149 -48.90 -35.22 12.88
C ARG A 149 -48.66 -35.89 14.21
N GLU A 150 -49.70 -36.10 15.01
CA GLU A 150 -49.56 -36.78 16.30
C GLU A 150 -49.10 -38.22 16.09
N GLU A 151 -49.64 -38.91 15.08
CA GLU A 151 -49.21 -40.25 14.68
C GLU A 151 -47.78 -40.26 14.11
N GLU A 152 -47.39 -39.28 13.28
CA GLU A 152 -46.02 -39.16 12.77
C GLU A 152 -44.99 -38.93 13.89
N ILE A 153 -45.33 -38.08 14.87
CA ILE A 153 -44.47 -37.84 16.05
C ILE A 153 -44.35 -39.11 16.88
N ARG A 154 -45.45 -39.83 17.08
CA ARG A 154 -45.47 -41.12 17.79
C ARG A 154 -44.59 -42.16 17.09
N LEU A 155 -44.74 -42.29 15.78
CA LEU A 155 -43.94 -43.19 14.95
C LEU A 155 -42.44 -42.84 15.03
N MET A 156 -42.10 -41.54 15.06
CA MET A 156 -40.72 -41.08 15.23
C MET A 156 -40.14 -41.50 16.60
N PHE A 157 -40.91 -41.43 17.68
CA PHE A 157 -40.48 -41.90 19.00
C PHE A 157 -40.26 -43.42 19.02
N GLU A 158 -41.16 -44.19 18.41
CA GLU A 158 -41.02 -45.65 18.30
C GLU A 158 -39.79 -46.03 17.48
N LEU A 159 -39.57 -45.39 16.33
CA LEU A 159 -38.36 -45.57 15.51
C LEU A 159 -37.08 -45.25 16.30
N LYS A 160 -37.10 -44.18 17.11
CA LYS A 160 -35.97 -43.79 17.96
C LYS A 160 -35.68 -44.84 19.04
N GLU A 161 -36.72 -45.39 19.66
CA GLU A 161 -36.57 -46.45 20.67
C GLU A 161 -36.04 -47.74 20.04
N MET A 162 -36.58 -48.15 18.89
CA MET A 162 -36.11 -49.33 18.14
C MET A 162 -34.65 -49.15 17.70
N SER A 163 -34.29 -47.98 17.19
CA SER A 163 -32.91 -47.66 16.81
C SER A 163 -31.96 -47.76 18.02
N HIS A 164 -32.38 -47.26 19.19
CA HIS A 164 -31.58 -47.40 20.41
C HIS A 164 -31.41 -48.87 20.82
N LYS A 165 -32.48 -49.69 20.74
CA LYS A 165 -32.41 -51.13 21.04
C LYS A 165 -31.44 -51.85 20.10
N GLN A 166 -31.56 -51.61 18.79
CA GLN A 166 -30.67 -52.18 17.79
C GLN A 166 -29.20 -51.76 18.02
N LYS A 167 -28.97 -50.51 18.43
CA LYS A 167 -27.61 -50.02 18.75
C LYS A 167 -26.99 -50.76 19.93
N GLU A 168 -27.75 -51.02 20.98
CA GLU A 168 -27.25 -51.77 22.14
C GLU A 168 -27.03 -53.25 21.82
N GLU A 169 -27.90 -53.84 21.00
CA GLU A 169 -27.74 -55.22 20.50
C GLU A 169 -26.47 -55.36 19.65
N ILE A 170 -26.19 -54.41 18.76
CA ILE A 170 -24.94 -54.38 17.98
C ILE A 170 -23.72 -54.32 18.91
N LYS A 171 -23.74 -53.49 19.96
CA LYS A 171 -22.62 -53.40 20.91
C LYS A 171 -22.40 -54.71 21.66
N ALA A 172 -23.48 -55.38 22.07
CA ALA A 172 -23.38 -56.68 22.76
C ALA A 172 -22.77 -57.73 21.84
N LEU A 173 -23.26 -57.82 20.59
CA LEU A 173 -22.70 -58.75 19.59
C LEU A 173 -21.24 -58.42 19.24
N GLN A 174 -20.86 -57.15 19.19
CA GLN A 174 -19.47 -56.74 18.98
C GLN A 174 -18.57 -57.19 20.13
N HIS A 175 -19.01 -57.02 21.38
CA HIS A 175 -18.27 -57.50 22.55
C HIS A 175 -18.10 -59.02 22.53
N ASP A 176 -19.15 -59.78 22.19
CA ASP A 176 -19.08 -61.23 22.09
C ASP A 176 -18.09 -61.67 21.00
N VAL A 177 -18.11 -61.01 19.84
CA VAL A 177 -17.15 -61.27 18.76
C VAL A 177 -15.71 -60.99 19.19
N GLU A 178 -15.45 -59.89 19.89
CA GLU A 178 -14.12 -59.59 20.45
C GLU A 178 -13.67 -60.63 21.48
N GLN A 179 -14.59 -61.10 22.32
CA GLN A 179 -14.31 -62.16 23.28
C GLN A 179 -13.95 -63.47 22.57
N TYR A 180 -14.75 -63.91 21.58
CA TYR A 180 -14.45 -65.10 20.80
C TYR A 180 -13.13 -64.97 20.03
N ALA A 181 -12.79 -63.79 19.52
CA ALA A 181 -11.51 -63.53 18.88
C ALA A 181 -10.33 -63.73 19.85
N CYS A 182 -10.42 -63.18 21.08
CA CYS A 182 -9.43 -63.42 22.13
C CYS A 182 -9.27 -64.89 22.49
N GLU A 183 -10.39 -65.63 22.58
CA GLU A 183 -10.38 -67.06 22.86
C GLU A 183 -9.70 -67.86 21.74
N VAL A 184 -9.97 -67.53 20.47
CA VAL A 184 -9.32 -68.15 19.31
C VAL A 184 -7.81 -67.85 19.28
N GLU A 185 -7.40 -66.61 19.56
CA GLU A 185 -5.98 -66.24 19.65
C GLU A 185 -5.26 -67.02 20.76
N ASN A 186 -5.88 -67.15 21.95
CA ASN A 186 -5.33 -67.93 23.06
C ASN A 186 -5.16 -69.41 22.71
N VAL A 187 -6.15 -70.02 22.05
CA VAL A 187 -6.06 -71.42 21.59
C VAL A 187 -4.98 -71.56 20.51
N GLY A 188 -4.88 -70.61 19.59
CA GLY A 188 -3.83 -70.55 18.56
C GLY A 188 -2.42 -70.44 19.15
N PHE A 189 -2.24 -69.63 20.19
CA PHE A 189 -0.98 -69.52 20.92
C PHE A 189 -0.61 -70.83 21.62
N CYS A 190 -1.58 -71.48 22.27
CA CYS A 190 -1.38 -72.78 22.93
C CYS A 190 -0.97 -73.89 21.94
N ALA A 191 -1.62 -73.95 20.77
CA ALA A 191 -1.28 -74.90 19.72
C ALA A 191 0.14 -74.66 19.16
N SER A 192 0.50 -73.40 18.92
CA SER A 192 1.83 -73.01 18.44
C SER A 192 2.93 -73.38 19.43
N LEU A 193 2.71 -73.14 20.74
CA LEU A 193 3.66 -73.51 21.80
C LEU A 193 3.86 -75.04 21.87
N LYS A 194 2.78 -75.83 21.72
CA LYS A 194 2.86 -77.30 21.67
C LYS A 194 3.66 -77.81 20.47
N ILE A 195 3.51 -77.18 19.29
CA ILE A 195 4.29 -77.53 18.09
C ILE A 195 5.77 -77.20 18.31
N ILE A 196 6.09 -76.01 18.83
CA ILE A 196 7.48 -75.60 19.10
C ILE A 196 8.16 -76.54 20.11
N VAL A 197 7.48 -76.89 21.21
CA VAL A 197 8.00 -77.84 22.21
C VAL A 197 8.21 -79.22 21.59
N SER A 198 7.28 -79.71 20.76
CA SER A 198 7.39 -81.01 20.08
C SER A 198 8.55 -81.05 19.06
N PHE A 199 8.78 -79.97 18.32
CA PHE A 199 9.91 -79.85 17.38
C PHE A 199 11.25 -79.66 18.10
N GLY A 200 11.26 -78.91 19.20
CA GLY A 200 12.43 -78.73 20.07
C GLY A 200 12.88 -80.03 20.73
N LEU A 201 11.93 -80.84 21.23
CA LEU A 201 12.20 -82.19 21.76
C LEU A 201 12.72 -83.16 20.70
N SER A 202 12.23 -83.07 19.46
CA SER A 202 12.75 -83.90 18.35
C SER A 202 14.18 -83.50 17.96
N LYS A 203 14.53 -82.20 17.97
CA LYS A 203 15.90 -81.74 17.69
C LYS A 203 16.89 -82.07 18.81
N SER A 204 16.50 -82.01 20.08
CA SER A 204 17.37 -82.44 21.19
C SER A 204 17.57 -83.96 21.23
N PHE A 205 16.61 -84.75 20.75
CA PHE A 205 16.76 -86.21 20.60
C PHE A 205 17.65 -86.60 19.40
N LEU A 206 17.65 -85.83 18.30
CA LEU A 206 18.54 -86.05 17.15
C LEU A 206 19.93 -85.37 17.30
N GLY A 207 20.07 -84.32 18.11
CA GLY A 207 21.34 -83.62 18.35
C GLY A 207 22.24 -84.27 19.40
N GLY A 208 21.74 -85.23 20.19
CA GLY A 208 22.52 -86.00 21.17
C GLY A 208 23.34 -87.16 20.59
N ARG A 209 23.33 -87.36 19.26
CA ARG A 209 24.11 -88.40 18.56
C ARG A 209 25.04 -87.80 17.48
N ALA A 210 25.84 -86.79 17.84
CA ALA A 210 26.99 -86.38 16.99
C ALA A 210 28.01 -85.51 17.75
N SER A 211 28.90 -86.12 18.55
CA SER A 211 30.30 -85.70 18.74
C SER A 211 31.08 -86.71 19.60
N SER A 212 32.03 -87.40 18.94
CA SER A 212 33.39 -87.81 19.39
C SER A 212 33.51 -88.71 20.64
N PHE A 213 34.02 -89.95 20.60
CA PHE A 213 35.24 -90.48 19.94
C PHE A 213 36.51 -89.73 20.35
N CYS A 214 36.95 -89.92 21.60
CA CYS A 214 38.31 -90.27 22.07
C CYS A 214 38.36 -90.23 23.60
#